data_AF-A0A2J4RLZ8-F1
#
_entry.id   AF-A0A2J4RLZ8-F1
#
_cell.length_a   1.000
_cell.length_b   1.000
_cell.length_c   1.000
_cell.angle_alpha   90.00
_cell.angle_beta   90.00
_cell.angle_gamma   90.00
#
_symmetry.space_group_name_H-M   'P 1'
#
loop_
_entity.id
_entity.type
_entity.pdbx_description
1 polymer ?
#
loop_
_entity_poly.entity_id
_entity_poly.type
_entity_poly.pdbx_seq_one_letter_code
_entity_poly.pdbx_strand_id
1 'polypeptide(L)' 'MNVTSPKILAQAVKNARKQRKLTQRETAESMGTKQATVSEFENHPEGTRLGTLFKMLAALALKLQIVSRRG' A
#
# COMPACT_ATOMS: atom_id res chain seq x y z
N MET A 1 2.76 -0.43 -15.24
CA MET A 1 1.82 -1.39 -14.63
C MET A 1 0.45 -0.73 -14.56
N ASN A 2 -0.60 -1.39 -15.04
CA ASN A 2 -1.96 -0.86 -14.98
C ASN A 2 -2.61 -1.27 -13.66
N VAL A 3 -2.79 -0.32 -12.75
CA VAL A 3 -3.46 -0.54 -11.46
C VAL A 3 -4.95 -0.25 -11.61
N THR A 4 -5.77 -1.30 -11.75
CA THR A 4 -7.22 -1.17 -12.00
C THR A 4 -8.10 -1.89 -10.97
N SER A 5 -7.51 -2.40 -9.88
CA SER A 5 -8.25 -3.02 -8.78
C SER A 5 -7.51 -2.85 -7.44
N PRO A 6 -8.21 -2.95 -6.29
CA PRO A 6 -7.59 -2.90 -4.98
C PRO A 6 -6.46 -3.93 -4.81
N LYS A 7 -6.66 -5.14 -5.33
CA LYS A 7 -5.66 -6.22 -5.28
C LYS A 7 -4.37 -5.89 -6.02
N ILE A 8 -4.48 -5.31 -7.22
CA ILE A 8 -3.30 -4.90 -7.99
C ILE A 8 -2.59 -3.73 -7.28
N LEU A 9 -3.34 -2.78 -6.72
CA LEU A 9 -2.77 -1.68 -5.95
C LEU A 9 -2.01 -2.19 -4.72
N ALA A 10 -2.63 -3.06 -3.93
CA ALA A 10 -2.01 -3.67 -2.75
C ALA A 10 -0.74 -4.44 -3.11
N GLN A 11 -0.75 -5.20 -4.21
CA GLN A 11 0.43 -5.92 -4.66
C GLN A 11 1.56 -4.96 -5.07
N ALA A 12 1.25 -3.86 -5.76
CA ALA A 12 2.24 -2.85 -6.12
C ALA A 12 2.89 -2.21 -4.88
N VAL A 13 2.08 -1.85 -3.89
CA VAL A 13 2.56 -1.26 -2.62
C VAL A 13 3.36 -2.29 -1.80
N LYS A 14 2.91 -3.54 -1.72
CA LYS A 14 3.62 -4.67 -1.09
C LYS A 14 5.00 -4.90 -1.72
N ASN A 15 5.07 -4.84 -3.05
CA ASN A 15 6.33 -4.99 -3.78
C ASN A 15 7.28 -3.83 -3.44
N ALA A 16 6.80 -2.59 -3.41
CA ALA A 16 7.61 -1.45 -3.00
C ALA A 16 8.14 -1.57 -1.57
N ARG A 17 7.31 -2.05 -0.62
CA ARG A 17 7.77 -2.36 0.75
C ARG A 17 8.90 -3.39 0.75
N LYS A 18 8.73 -4.49 0.02
CA LYS A 18 9.75 -5.55 -0.09
C LYS A 18 11.04 -5.06 -0.75
N GLN A 19 10.96 -4.19 -1.76
CA GLN A 19 12.14 -3.58 -2.40
C GLN A 19 12.93 -2.71 -1.42
N ARG A 20 12.24 -2.07 -0.47
CA ARG A 20 12.86 -1.34 0.64
C ARG A 20 13.34 -2.24 1.78
N LYS A 21 13.19 -3.57 1.66
CA LYS A 21 13.53 -4.58 2.67
C LYS A 21 12.85 -4.37 4.03
N LEU A 22 11.72 -3.67 4.04
CA LEU A 22 10.94 -3.45 5.26
C LEU A 22 10.00 -4.64 5.51
N THR A 23 9.87 -5.04 6.76
CA THR A 23 8.82 -5.93 7.25
C THR A 23 7.49 -5.18 7.34
N GLN A 24 6.39 -5.93 7.47
CA GLN A 24 5.08 -5.33 7.72
C GLN A 24 5.04 -4.60 9.07
N ARG A 25 5.81 -5.07 10.05
CA ARG A 25 5.90 -4.46 11.38
C ARG A 25 6.59 -3.11 11.34
N GLU A 26 7.78 -3.02 10.72
CA GLU A 26 8.50 -1.74 10.58
C GLU A 26 7.68 -0.70 9.82
N THR A 27 6.95 -1.13 8.78
CA THR A 27 6.04 -0.25 8.04
C THR A 27 4.90 0.23 8.95
N ALA A 28 4.28 -0.67 9.72
CA ALA A 28 3.20 -0.33 10.63
C ALA A 28 3.64 0.64 11.75
N GLU A 29 4.85 0.45 12.28
CA GLU A 29 5.45 1.33 13.29
C GLU A 29 5.61 2.76 12.75
N SER A 30 6.13 2.92 11.52
CA SER A 30 6.24 4.24 10.86
C SER A 30 4.89 4.92 10.58
N MET A 31 3.82 4.14 10.50
CA MET A 31 2.45 4.63 10.29
C MET A 31 1.68 4.87 11.60
N GLY A 32 2.27 4.51 12.75
CA GLY A 32 1.57 4.50 14.05
C GLY A 32 0.37 3.55 14.10
N THR A 33 0.46 2.37 13.48
CA THR A 33 -0.62 1.37 13.41
C THR A 33 -0.15 -0.03 13.79
N LYS A 34 -1.09 -0.98 13.84
CA LYS A 34 -0.79 -2.41 14.08
C LYS A 34 -0.26 -3.08 12.81
N GLN A 35 0.68 -4.03 12.94
CA GLN A 35 1.15 -4.84 11.81
C GLN A 35 -0.01 -5.56 11.08
N ALA A 36 -1.05 -5.98 11.82
CA ALA A 36 -2.26 -6.57 11.25
C ALA A 36 -2.93 -5.65 10.20
N THR A 37 -2.87 -4.32 10.37
CA THR A 37 -3.40 -3.37 9.38
C THR A 37 -2.63 -3.43 8.06
N VAL A 38 -1.31 -3.61 8.12
CA VAL A 38 -0.47 -3.77 6.92
C VAL A 38 -0.73 -5.12 6.26
N SER A 39 -0.86 -6.18 7.05
CA SER A 39 -1.21 -7.51 6.55
C SER A 39 -2.59 -7.51 5.86
N GLU A 40 -3.59 -6.89 6.48
CA GLU A 40 -4.94 -6.79 5.94
C GLU A 40 -4.94 -6.05 4.60
N PHE A 41 -4.26 -4.90 4.53
CA PHE A 41 -4.11 -4.19 3.26
C PHE A 41 -3.43 -5.05 2.18
N GLU A 42 -2.40 -5.81 2.52
CA GLU A 42 -1.63 -6.60 1.55
C GLU A 42 -2.35 -7.84 1.03
N ASN A 43 -3.30 -8.39 1.80
CA ASN A 43 -3.94 -9.66 1.49
C ASN A 43 -5.45 -9.52 1.19
N HIS A 44 -6.12 -8.53 1.80
CA HIS A 44 -7.57 -8.26 1.74
C HIS A 44 -7.86 -6.74 1.58
N PRO A 45 -7.40 -6.10 0.49
CA PRO A 45 -7.46 -4.64 0.33
C PRO A 45 -8.86 -4.04 0.12
N GLU A 46 -9.89 -4.86 -0.13
CA GLU A 46 -11.23 -4.42 -0.52
C GLU A 46 -11.89 -3.50 0.51
N GLY A 47 -11.65 -3.74 1.80
CA GLY A 47 -12.15 -2.91 2.90
C GLY A 47 -11.19 -1.81 3.37
N THR A 48 -10.05 -1.62 2.70
CA THR A 48 -9.04 -0.66 3.17
C THR A 48 -9.53 0.77 3.01
N ARG A 49 -9.52 1.51 4.11
CA ARG A 49 -9.79 2.96 4.12
C ARG A 49 -8.70 3.70 3.34
N LEU A 50 -9.07 4.68 2.52
CA LEU A 50 -8.12 5.52 1.77
C LEU A 50 -7.07 6.18 2.68
N GLY A 51 -7.43 6.57 3.90
CA GLY A 51 -6.47 7.11 4.87
C GLY A 51 -5.35 6.12 5.22
N THR A 52 -5.66 4.82 5.34
CA THR A 52 -4.65 3.77 5.56
C THR A 52 -3.74 3.61 4.35
N LEU A 53 -4.32 3.63 3.13
CA LEU A 53 -3.54 3.63 1.90
C LEU A 53 -2.55 4.80 1.85
N PHE A 54 -3.00 6.03 2.09
CA PHE A 54 -2.12 7.20 2.03
C PHE A 54 -1.04 7.19 3.12
N LYS A 55 -1.35 6.72 4.33
CA LYS A 55 -0.33 6.50 5.36
C LYS A 55 0.74 5.51 4.90
N MET A 56 0.34 4.43 4.21
CA MET A 56 1.28 3.45 3.69
C MET A 56 2.13 4.01 2.54
N LEU A 57 1.52 4.77 1.64
CA LEU A 57 2.26 5.46 0.57
C LEU A 57 3.30 6.41 1.17
N ALA A 58 2.94 7.19 2.19
CA ALA A 58 3.86 8.08 2.89
C ALA A 58 5.01 7.32 3.57
N ALA A 59 4.69 6.25 4.33
CA ALA A 59 5.69 5.38 4.98
C ALA A 59 6.69 4.76 3.99
N LEU A 60 6.25 4.50 2.76
CA LEU A 60 7.07 3.91 1.71
C LEU A 60 7.59 4.95 0.71
N ALA A 61 7.48 6.25 1.03
CA ALA A 61 7.83 7.38 0.17
C ALA A 61 7.38 7.19 -1.30
N LEU A 62 6.10 6.86 -1.48
CA LEU A 62 5.42 6.69 -2.76
C LEU A 62 4.42 7.82 -2.99
N LYS A 63 4.16 8.12 -4.27
CA LYS A 63 3.05 8.97 -4.70
C LYS A 63 2.04 8.15 -5.51
N LEU A 64 0.75 8.51 -5.39
CA LEU A 64 -0.31 7.98 -6.26
C LEU A 64 -0.56 8.97 -7.39
N GLN A 65 -0.59 8.49 -8.63
CA GLN A 65 -0.95 9.29 -9.79
C GLN A 65 -2.16 8.67 -10.47
N ILE A 66 -3.16 9.50 -10.77
CA ILE A 66 -4.34 9.12 -11.54
C ILE A 66 -4.10 9.56 -12.99
N VAL A 67 -4.27 8.63 -13.92
CA VAL A 67 -4.05 8.85 -15.37
C VAL A 67 -5.23 8.28 -16.16
N SER A 68 -5.44 8.80 -17.38
CA SER A 68 -6.44 8.24 -18.30
C SER A 68 -6.11 6.79 -18.63
N ARG A 69 -7.13 5.92 -18.63
CA ARG A 69 -6.98 4.52 -19.04
C ARG A 69 -6.83 4.34 -20.56
N ARG A 70 -7.21 5.36 -21.35
CA ARG A 70 -7.23 5.33 -22.82
C ARG A 70 -6.24 6.34 -23.42
N GLY A 71 -5.21 6.70 -22.67
CA GLY A 71 -4.09 7.53 -23.15
C GLY A 71 -2.95 6.67 -23.64
#